data_AF-A0AAU2WV27-F1
#
_entry.id   AF-A0AAU2WV27-F1
#
_cell.length_a   1.000
_cell.length_b   1.000
_cell.length_c   1.000
_cell.angle_alpha   90.00
_cell.angle_beta   90.00
_cell.angle_gamma   90.00
#
_symmetry.space_group_name_H-M   'P 1'
#
loop_
_entity.id
_entity.type
_entity.pdbx_description
1 polymer ?
#
loop_
_entity_poly.entity_id
_entity_poly.type
_entity_poly.pdbx_seq_one_letter_code
_entity_poly.pdbx_strand_id
1 'polypeptide(L)'
;MTEQPGAIPPRQKQEPPKPSKDPVTAAELRAAIEAVLRRKGTRGMVWAESTTKRLDAELQAAVPDPVRRHVWIAMLTQFLKQRSAELATGYKPLFAAAVTAGFDAMHTEPHGILQCHVLPKPDEATVSQIEGFVYETEFYVAAEAALTTLKDEFEAYKQRPATLEPLLKMFLSALATECTLLDGTVQQAHTTFQDINAKQLTPFLEPLTIPLTSMFQSGQTLLASNRPSEIAKQVDVGLVAACASSLEAQKKLIVDLVPPATSACQIAQGKLSFALCRLNPFLLARLAPLKDLVEPQRSACLTLLGTYKTPWILCLGSLTEQQLTMLTTRCARKEVRDALTKRVKPGNIGDLGKVVHVLVDPTVDWDVACGNVQKFGYTGITLTDGVTALAWQPIGACWVPRAFACGSMETDLACLKHMPEELGADPSQAKAAAYFADLVEVCVQACAEWSSGEHKATIVRDGATWTIRVRGLFGHPQVFHVDSQYKNSVWVKRVI
;
A
#
# COMPACT_ATOMS: atom_id res chain seq x y z
N MET A 1 -34.61 -70.59 -43.60
CA MET A 1 -35.25 -69.84 -42.50
C MET A 1 -34.59 -68.49 -42.39
N THR A 2 -35.28 -67.44 -42.81
CA THR A 2 -34.96 -66.05 -42.46
C THR A 2 -36.21 -65.23 -42.74
N GLU A 3 -36.91 -64.88 -41.67
CA GLU A 3 -38.16 -64.13 -41.66
C GLU A 3 -37.92 -62.66 -42.04
N GLN A 4 -38.82 -62.13 -42.86
CA GLN A 4 -38.91 -60.69 -43.14
C GLN A 4 -39.44 -59.94 -41.90
N PRO A 5 -38.90 -58.76 -41.56
CA PRO A 5 -39.47 -57.91 -40.52
C PRO A 5 -40.82 -57.36 -40.97
N GLY A 6 -41.87 -57.63 -40.19
CA GLY A 6 -43.23 -57.20 -40.44
C GLY A 6 -43.42 -55.68 -40.45
N ALA A 7 -44.31 -55.23 -41.33
CA ALA A 7 -44.73 -53.85 -41.47
C ALA A 7 -45.43 -53.34 -40.20
N ILE A 8 -45.02 -52.16 -39.72
CA ILE A 8 -45.68 -51.42 -38.65
C ILE A 8 -47.01 -50.86 -39.19
N PRO A 9 -48.16 -51.08 -38.53
CA PRO A 9 -49.43 -50.53 -38.98
C PRO A 9 -49.43 -48.98 -38.86
N PRO A 10 -50.13 -48.27 -39.75
CA PRO A 10 -50.13 -46.82 -39.75
C PRO A 10 -50.78 -46.29 -38.46
N ARG A 11 -50.06 -45.40 -37.75
CA ARG A 11 -50.62 -44.58 -36.66
C ARG A 11 -51.83 -43.84 -37.21
N GLN A 12 -53.03 -44.17 -36.72
CA GLN A 12 -54.20 -43.32 -36.87
C GLN A 12 -53.86 -41.96 -36.28
N LYS A 13 -53.78 -40.92 -37.13
CA LYS A 13 -53.82 -39.53 -36.67
C LYS A 13 -55.18 -39.34 -36.00
N GLN A 14 -55.21 -39.29 -34.68
CA GLN A 14 -56.35 -38.71 -33.97
C GLN A 14 -56.47 -37.27 -34.46
N GLU A 15 -57.58 -36.95 -35.13
CA GLU A 15 -57.96 -35.55 -35.36
C GLU A 15 -58.03 -34.85 -34.00
N PRO A 16 -57.51 -33.62 -33.88
CA PRO A 16 -57.67 -32.84 -32.66
C PRO A 16 -59.18 -32.70 -32.37
N PRO A 17 -59.62 -32.86 -31.12
CA PRO A 17 -61.03 -32.73 -30.77
C PRO A 17 -61.58 -31.39 -31.25
N LYS A 18 -62.76 -31.40 -31.88
CA LYS A 18 -63.47 -30.18 -32.28
C LYS A 18 -63.64 -29.26 -31.04
N PRO A 19 -63.42 -27.94 -31.17
CA PRO A 19 -63.59 -27.01 -30.06
C PRO A 19 -65.04 -27.10 -29.53
N SER A 20 -65.18 -27.46 -28.26
CA SER A 20 -66.46 -27.49 -27.57
C SER A 20 -67.02 -26.06 -27.44
N LYS A 21 -68.30 -25.89 -27.79
CA LYS A 21 -69.06 -24.64 -27.58
C LYS A 21 -69.76 -24.61 -26.22
N ASP A 22 -69.46 -25.56 -25.34
CA ASP A 22 -70.10 -25.67 -24.04
C ASP A 22 -69.69 -24.50 -23.12
N PRO A 23 -70.56 -24.11 -22.17
CA PRO A 23 -70.25 -23.10 -21.16
C PRO A 23 -69.02 -23.52 -20.35
N VAL A 24 -68.13 -22.57 -20.05
CA VAL A 24 -66.98 -22.83 -19.18
C VAL A 24 -67.44 -23.22 -17.77
N THR A 25 -66.85 -24.24 -17.17
CA THR A 25 -67.16 -24.61 -15.79
C THR A 25 -66.48 -23.66 -14.79
N ALA A 26 -67.02 -23.55 -13.57
CA ALA A 26 -66.42 -22.72 -12.53
C ALA A 26 -64.97 -23.13 -12.19
N ALA A 27 -64.66 -24.42 -12.25
CA ALA A 27 -63.32 -24.93 -12.01
C ALA A 27 -62.34 -24.53 -13.13
N GLU A 28 -62.76 -24.64 -14.39
CA GLU A 28 -61.96 -24.23 -15.55
C GLU A 28 -61.74 -22.71 -15.59
N LEU A 29 -62.75 -21.93 -15.22
CA LEU A 29 -62.65 -20.48 -15.14
C LEU A 29 -61.68 -20.03 -14.04
N ARG A 30 -61.74 -20.64 -12.84
CA ARG A 30 -60.75 -20.40 -11.77
C ARG A 30 -59.34 -20.77 -12.20
N ALA A 31 -59.18 -21.91 -12.87
CA ALA A 31 -57.88 -22.32 -13.40
C ALA A 31 -57.34 -21.34 -14.45
N ALA A 32 -58.21 -20.77 -15.30
CA ALA A 32 -57.84 -19.75 -16.27
C ALA A 32 -57.42 -18.42 -15.60
N ILE A 33 -58.16 -17.98 -14.58
CA ILE A 33 -57.81 -16.81 -13.75
C ILE A 33 -56.47 -17.02 -13.05
N GLU A 34 -56.26 -18.18 -12.42
CA GLU A 34 -54.98 -18.56 -11.83
C GLU A 34 -53.85 -18.51 -12.86
N ALA A 35 -54.06 -19.03 -14.07
CA ALA A 35 -53.06 -19.01 -15.13
C ALA A 35 -52.69 -17.58 -15.55
N VAL A 36 -53.67 -16.68 -15.68
CA VAL A 36 -53.46 -15.26 -16.02
C VAL A 36 -52.70 -14.54 -14.90
N LEU A 37 -53.13 -14.72 -13.64
CA LEU A 37 -52.45 -14.12 -12.48
C LEU A 37 -51.02 -14.66 -12.30
N ARG A 38 -50.78 -15.97 -12.54
CA ARG A 38 -49.43 -16.54 -12.54
C ARG A 38 -48.58 -15.96 -13.66
N ARG A 39 -49.13 -15.77 -14.86
CA ARG A 39 -48.44 -15.11 -15.98
C ARG A 39 -48.06 -13.67 -15.60
N LYS A 40 -48.92 -12.95 -14.88
CA LYS A 40 -48.61 -11.59 -14.38
C LYS A 40 -47.51 -11.62 -13.32
N GLY A 41 -47.62 -12.46 -12.30
CA GLY A 41 -46.64 -12.59 -11.22
C GLY A 41 -45.26 -13.05 -11.69
N THR A 42 -45.17 -13.75 -12.83
CA THR A 42 -43.91 -14.21 -13.43
C THR A 42 -43.29 -13.21 -14.41
N ARG A 43 -43.96 -12.09 -14.75
CA ARG A 43 -43.43 -11.08 -15.69
C ARG A 43 -42.06 -10.53 -15.26
N GLY A 44 -41.82 -10.36 -13.95
CA GLY A 44 -40.54 -9.90 -13.43
C GLY A 44 -39.39 -10.88 -13.73
N MET A 45 -39.64 -12.20 -13.61
CA MET A 45 -38.65 -13.23 -13.93
C MET A 45 -38.36 -13.29 -15.43
N VAL A 46 -39.40 -13.27 -16.27
CA VAL A 46 -39.27 -13.27 -17.73
C VAL A 46 -38.51 -12.03 -18.22
N TRP A 47 -38.81 -10.86 -17.65
CA TRP A 47 -38.09 -9.63 -17.95
C TRP A 47 -36.61 -9.75 -17.55
N ALA A 48 -36.30 -10.21 -16.33
CA ALA A 48 -34.93 -10.39 -15.85
C ALA A 48 -34.09 -11.34 -16.73
N GLU A 49 -34.66 -12.46 -17.17
CA GLU A 49 -34.01 -13.40 -18.10
C GLU A 49 -33.72 -12.74 -19.46
N SER A 50 -34.69 -11.99 -20.01
CA SER A 50 -34.53 -11.28 -21.28
C SER A 50 -33.47 -10.19 -21.21
N THR A 51 -33.40 -9.47 -20.09
CA THR A 51 -32.44 -8.40 -19.83
C THR A 51 -31.04 -8.95 -19.69
N THR A 52 -30.87 -10.07 -18.98
CA THR A 52 -29.56 -10.72 -18.79
C THR A 52 -28.88 -11.07 -20.13
N LYS A 53 -29.65 -11.49 -21.14
CA LYS A 53 -29.13 -11.82 -22.48
C LYS A 53 -28.58 -10.61 -23.25
N ARG A 54 -28.98 -9.39 -22.88
CA ARG A 54 -28.59 -8.13 -23.54
C ARG A 54 -27.51 -7.35 -22.80
N LEU A 55 -27.23 -7.71 -21.54
CA LEU A 55 -26.31 -7.00 -20.66
C LEU A 55 -24.92 -6.77 -21.26
N ASP A 56 -24.34 -7.75 -21.96
CA ASP A 56 -22.98 -7.62 -22.52
C ASP A 56 -22.90 -6.46 -23.53
N ALA A 57 -23.83 -6.39 -24.46
CA ALA A 57 -23.91 -5.31 -25.45
C ALA A 57 -24.17 -3.95 -24.78
N GLU A 58 -25.04 -3.93 -23.77
CA GLU A 58 -25.42 -2.71 -23.06
C GLU A 58 -24.28 -2.14 -22.18
N LEU A 59 -23.41 -3.01 -21.65
CA LEU A 59 -22.28 -2.61 -20.80
C LEU A 59 -21.01 -2.31 -21.59
N GLN A 60 -20.93 -2.66 -22.87
CA GLN A 60 -19.72 -2.56 -23.68
C GLN A 60 -19.10 -1.15 -23.68
N ALA A 61 -19.94 -0.11 -23.72
CA ALA A 61 -19.48 1.29 -23.71
C ALA A 61 -18.92 1.72 -22.34
N ALA A 62 -19.52 1.26 -21.24
CA ALA A 62 -19.12 1.63 -19.89
C ALA A 62 -17.94 0.79 -19.37
N VAL A 63 -17.85 -0.49 -19.79
CA VAL A 63 -16.80 -1.43 -19.40
C VAL A 63 -16.27 -2.12 -20.67
N PRO A 64 -15.29 -1.52 -21.36
CA PRO A 64 -14.76 -2.07 -22.62
C PRO A 64 -14.03 -3.41 -22.42
N ASP A 65 -13.36 -3.59 -21.28
CA ASP A 65 -12.62 -4.79 -20.94
C ASP A 65 -13.59 -5.99 -20.75
N PRO A 66 -13.50 -7.04 -21.58
CA PRO A 66 -14.40 -8.19 -21.51
C PRO A 66 -14.29 -8.97 -20.19
N VAL A 67 -13.12 -9.00 -19.55
CA VAL A 67 -12.92 -9.72 -18.27
C VAL A 67 -13.63 -8.99 -17.14
N ARG A 68 -13.45 -7.67 -17.04
CA ARG A 68 -14.19 -6.83 -16.07
C ARG A 68 -15.68 -6.82 -16.35
N ARG A 69 -16.08 -6.73 -17.63
CA ARG A 69 -17.49 -6.74 -18.03
C ARG A 69 -18.18 -8.03 -17.61
N HIS A 70 -17.51 -9.19 -17.69
CA HIS A 70 -18.05 -10.45 -17.19
C HIS A 70 -18.37 -10.42 -15.69
N VAL A 71 -17.52 -9.79 -14.87
CA VAL A 71 -17.77 -9.61 -13.43
C VAL A 71 -19.03 -8.77 -13.19
N TRP A 72 -19.18 -7.66 -13.92
CA TRP A 72 -20.37 -6.81 -13.83
C TRP A 72 -21.65 -7.51 -14.27
N ILE A 73 -21.58 -8.28 -15.36
CA ILE A 73 -22.71 -9.10 -15.81
C ILE A 73 -23.12 -10.06 -14.69
N ALA A 74 -22.16 -10.76 -14.08
CA ALA A 74 -22.45 -11.67 -12.96
C ALA A 74 -23.12 -10.95 -11.78
N MET A 75 -22.63 -9.76 -11.41
CA MET A 75 -23.23 -8.93 -10.35
C MET A 75 -24.66 -8.48 -10.68
N LEU A 76 -24.89 -7.98 -11.89
CA LEU A 76 -26.20 -7.54 -12.36
C LEU A 76 -27.19 -8.71 -12.44
N THR A 77 -26.75 -9.87 -12.91
CA THR A 77 -27.55 -11.10 -12.90
C THR A 77 -27.89 -11.54 -11.49
N GLN A 78 -26.94 -11.48 -10.55
CA GLN A 78 -27.21 -11.81 -9.15
C GLN A 78 -28.19 -10.83 -8.51
N PHE A 79 -28.04 -9.53 -8.77
CA PHE A 79 -28.98 -8.50 -8.33
C PHE A 79 -30.40 -8.78 -8.85
N LEU A 80 -30.56 -9.02 -10.16
CA LEU A 80 -31.84 -9.36 -10.77
C LEU A 80 -32.45 -10.64 -10.16
N LYS A 81 -31.63 -11.68 -9.94
CA LYS A 81 -32.07 -12.93 -9.32
C LYS A 81 -32.57 -12.72 -7.89
N GLN A 82 -31.84 -11.95 -7.09
CA GLN A 82 -32.23 -11.65 -5.72
C GLN A 82 -33.55 -10.85 -5.68
N ARG A 83 -33.63 -9.76 -6.44
CA ARG A 83 -34.81 -8.90 -6.46
C ARG A 83 -36.05 -9.60 -7.01
N SER A 84 -35.92 -10.39 -8.09
CA SER A 84 -37.04 -11.15 -8.63
C SER A 84 -37.56 -12.22 -7.66
N ALA A 85 -36.69 -12.83 -6.84
CA ALA A 85 -37.09 -13.76 -5.79
C ALA A 85 -37.81 -13.07 -4.62
N GLU A 86 -37.34 -11.88 -4.21
CA GLU A 86 -37.99 -11.04 -3.20
C GLU A 86 -39.42 -10.66 -3.65
N LEU A 87 -39.58 -10.28 -4.91
CA LEU A 87 -40.89 -9.99 -5.52
C LEU A 87 -41.83 -11.19 -5.50
N ALA A 88 -41.36 -12.35 -5.98
CA ALA A 88 -42.16 -13.58 -5.99
C ALA A 88 -42.64 -13.98 -4.59
N THR A 89 -41.80 -13.75 -3.57
CA THR A 89 -42.14 -13.99 -2.16
C THR A 89 -43.19 -13.01 -1.66
N GLY A 90 -43.04 -11.72 -2.00
CA GLY A 90 -43.97 -10.64 -1.60
C GLY A 90 -45.39 -10.80 -2.17
N TYR A 91 -45.54 -11.41 -3.35
CA TYR A 91 -46.87 -11.58 -3.98
C TYR A 91 -47.65 -12.81 -3.52
N LYS A 92 -46.99 -13.79 -2.91
CA LYS A 92 -47.62 -15.03 -2.44
C LYS A 92 -48.87 -14.82 -1.58
N PRO A 93 -48.92 -13.89 -0.61
CA PRO A 93 -50.13 -13.66 0.20
C PRO A 93 -51.28 -13.01 -0.58
N LEU A 94 -51.01 -12.22 -1.62
CA LEU A 94 -52.02 -11.50 -2.40
C LEU A 94 -52.68 -12.39 -3.47
N PHE A 95 -51.97 -13.44 -3.90
CA PHE A 95 -52.37 -14.26 -5.05
C PHE A 95 -53.73 -14.94 -4.85
N ALA A 96 -53.95 -15.62 -3.72
CA ALA A 96 -55.19 -16.35 -3.48
C ALA A 96 -56.42 -15.42 -3.38
N ALA A 97 -56.25 -14.24 -2.78
CA ALA A 97 -57.32 -13.24 -2.68
C ALA A 97 -57.72 -12.70 -4.07
N ALA A 98 -56.73 -12.46 -4.93
CA ALA A 98 -56.97 -11.98 -6.30
C ALA A 98 -57.68 -13.02 -7.19
N VAL A 99 -57.38 -14.32 -7.01
CA VAL A 99 -58.11 -15.40 -7.71
C VAL A 99 -59.59 -15.39 -7.34
N THR A 100 -59.89 -15.26 -6.04
CA THR A 100 -61.27 -15.20 -5.55
C THR A 100 -61.99 -13.95 -6.05
N ALA A 101 -61.38 -12.78 -5.90
CA ALA A 101 -61.97 -11.51 -6.35
C ALA A 101 -62.23 -11.49 -7.87
N GLY A 102 -61.28 -11.97 -8.67
CA GLY A 102 -61.45 -12.09 -10.12
C GLY A 102 -62.55 -13.06 -10.52
N PHE A 103 -62.66 -14.19 -9.80
CA PHE A 103 -63.72 -15.16 -10.04
C PHE A 103 -65.10 -14.57 -9.72
N ASP A 104 -65.24 -13.89 -8.58
CA ASP A 104 -66.51 -13.29 -8.16
C ASP A 104 -66.97 -12.18 -9.13
N ALA A 105 -66.04 -11.35 -9.62
CA ALA A 105 -66.31 -10.34 -10.63
C ALA A 105 -66.75 -10.97 -11.97
N MET A 106 -66.04 -11.99 -12.45
CA MET A 106 -66.42 -12.69 -13.67
C MET A 106 -67.73 -13.46 -13.54
N HIS A 107 -68.08 -13.94 -12.34
CA HIS A 107 -69.35 -14.66 -12.15
C HIS A 107 -70.56 -13.71 -12.17
N THR A 108 -70.37 -12.44 -11.81
CA THR A 108 -71.46 -11.45 -11.71
C THR A 108 -71.70 -10.69 -13.01
N GLU A 109 -70.70 -10.58 -13.89
CA GLU A 109 -70.80 -9.86 -15.16
C GLU A 109 -70.80 -10.81 -16.38
N PRO A 110 -71.61 -10.55 -17.42
CA PRO A 110 -71.63 -11.37 -18.63
C PRO A 110 -70.33 -11.26 -19.44
N HIS A 111 -69.61 -12.37 -19.61
CA HIS A 111 -68.30 -12.42 -20.29
C HIS A 111 -68.25 -13.32 -21.56
N GLY A 112 -69.20 -14.23 -21.78
CA GLY A 112 -69.26 -15.01 -23.04
C GLY A 112 -68.08 -15.98 -23.29
N ILE A 113 -67.32 -16.33 -22.25
CA ILE A 113 -66.19 -17.27 -22.34
C ILE A 113 -66.72 -18.70 -22.36
N LEU A 114 -66.31 -19.47 -23.37
CA LEU A 114 -66.68 -20.87 -23.55
C LEU A 114 -65.50 -21.77 -23.19
N GLN A 115 -65.75 -23.07 -23.02
CA GLN A 115 -64.73 -24.04 -22.64
C GLN A 115 -63.55 -24.09 -23.63
N CYS A 116 -63.82 -23.95 -24.94
CA CYS A 116 -62.77 -23.91 -25.97
C CYS A 116 -61.85 -22.68 -25.90
N HIS A 117 -62.25 -21.62 -25.18
CA HIS A 117 -61.46 -20.40 -25.02
C HIS A 117 -60.43 -20.51 -23.90
N VAL A 118 -60.56 -21.48 -22.99
CA VAL A 118 -59.70 -21.65 -21.80
C VAL A 118 -58.86 -22.92 -21.80
N LEU A 119 -59.21 -23.92 -22.61
CA LEU A 119 -58.49 -25.19 -22.73
C LEU A 119 -57.72 -25.32 -24.06
N PRO A 120 -56.51 -25.92 -24.06
CA PRO A 120 -55.70 -26.32 -22.91
C PRO A 120 -55.00 -25.14 -22.21
N LYS A 121 -55.04 -23.97 -22.83
CA LYS A 121 -54.59 -22.68 -22.29
C LYS A 121 -55.46 -21.58 -22.89
N PRO A 122 -55.71 -20.48 -22.18
CA PRO A 122 -56.47 -19.38 -22.72
C PRO A 122 -55.76 -18.73 -23.92
N ASP A 123 -56.51 -18.41 -24.97
CA ASP A 123 -56.03 -17.62 -26.10
C ASP A 123 -55.78 -16.15 -25.71
N GLU A 124 -55.14 -15.36 -26.57
CA GLU A 124 -54.79 -13.97 -26.23
C GLU A 124 -56.01 -13.09 -25.96
N ALA A 125 -57.10 -13.26 -26.72
CA ALA A 125 -58.32 -12.49 -26.52
C ALA A 125 -58.96 -12.79 -25.16
N THR A 126 -58.99 -14.06 -24.79
CA THR A 126 -59.50 -14.55 -23.50
C THR A 126 -58.61 -14.11 -22.34
N VAL A 127 -57.29 -14.11 -22.53
CA VAL A 127 -56.37 -13.54 -21.54
C VAL A 127 -56.66 -12.06 -21.32
N SER A 128 -56.78 -11.26 -22.38
CA SER A 128 -57.08 -9.83 -22.25
C SER A 128 -58.43 -9.58 -21.57
N GLN A 129 -59.42 -10.42 -21.85
CA GLN A 129 -60.71 -10.33 -21.21
C GLN A 129 -60.64 -10.67 -19.71
N ILE A 130 -59.99 -11.77 -19.33
CA ILE A 130 -59.77 -12.13 -17.92
C ILE A 130 -58.94 -11.06 -17.20
N GLU A 131 -57.90 -10.52 -17.86
CA GLU A 131 -57.07 -9.42 -17.32
C GLU A 131 -57.92 -8.21 -16.94
N GLY A 132 -58.96 -7.86 -17.71
CA GLY A 132 -59.88 -6.77 -17.41
C GLY A 132 -60.60 -6.93 -16.05
N PHE A 133 -60.94 -8.16 -15.67
CA PHE A 133 -61.61 -8.44 -14.38
C PHE A 133 -60.66 -8.51 -13.19
N VAL A 134 -59.39 -8.86 -13.41
CA VAL A 134 -58.40 -8.96 -12.34
C VAL A 134 -57.52 -7.71 -12.21
N TYR A 135 -57.62 -6.76 -13.14
CA TYR A 135 -56.76 -5.58 -13.21
C TYR A 135 -56.83 -4.72 -11.93
N GLU A 136 -58.01 -4.58 -11.35
CA GLU A 136 -58.23 -3.78 -10.13
C GLU A 136 -57.86 -4.52 -8.84
N THR A 137 -57.45 -5.79 -8.92
CA THR A 137 -57.06 -6.55 -7.72
C THR A 137 -55.75 -6.02 -7.14
N GLU A 138 -55.63 -6.05 -5.81
CA GLU A 138 -54.41 -5.62 -5.11
C GLU A 138 -53.16 -6.35 -5.60
N PHE A 139 -53.29 -7.63 -5.97
CA PHE A 139 -52.19 -8.39 -6.57
C PHE A 139 -51.71 -7.78 -7.88
N TYR A 140 -52.63 -7.42 -8.79
CA TYR A 140 -52.27 -6.94 -10.11
C TYR A 140 -51.59 -5.57 -10.03
N VAL A 141 -52.15 -4.65 -9.23
CA VAL A 141 -51.58 -3.33 -8.95
C VAL A 141 -50.21 -3.44 -8.29
N ALA A 142 -50.07 -4.29 -7.26
CA ALA A 142 -48.78 -4.52 -6.60
C ALA A 142 -47.74 -5.15 -7.54
N ALA A 143 -48.18 -6.06 -8.42
CA ALA A 143 -47.31 -6.68 -9.42
C ALA A 143 -46.78 -5.67 -10.45
N GLU A 144 -47.61 -4.73 -10.91
CA GLU A 144 -47.19 -3.67 -11.82
C GLU A 144 -46.28 -2.63 -11.15
N ALA A 145 -46.66 -2.17 -9.96
CA ALA A 145 -45.89 -1.19 -9.22
C ALA A 145 -44.47 -1.71 -8.95
N ALA A 146 -44.35 -2.94 -8.42
CA ALA A 146 -43.03 -3.48 -8.10
C ALA A 146 -42.22 -3.90 -9.34
N LEU A 147 -42.86 -4.28 -10.46
CA LEU A 147 -42.13 -4.47 -11.74
C LEU A 147 -41.53 -3.14 -12.22
N THR A 148 -42.25 -2.03 -12.02
CA THR A 148 -41.74 -0.69 -12.33
C THR A 148 -40.57 -0.34 -11.43
N THR A 149 -40.72 -0.52 -10.11
CA THR A 149 -39.62 -0.33 -9.13
C THR A 149 -38.38 -1.16 -9.48
N LEU A 150 -38.55 -2.45 -9.84
CA LEU A 150 -37.45 -3.32 -10.23
C LEU A 150 -36.69 -2.78 -11.45
N LYS A 151 -37.41 -2.30 -12.47
CA LYS A 151 -36.82 -1.72 -13.68
C LYS A 151 -36.02 -0.48 -13.33
N ASP A 152 -36.59 0.41 -12.52
CA ASP A 152 -35.94 1.66 -12.11
C ASP A 152 -34.68 1.38 -11.27
N GLU A 153 -34.77 0.46 -10.31
CA GLU A 153 -33.62 0.02 -9.51
C GLU A 153 -32.51 -0.58 -10.38
N PHE A 154 -32.89 -1.40 -11.37
CA PHE A 154 -31.94 -2.02 -12.28
C PHE A 154 -31.26 -1.02 -13.21
N GLU A 155 -31.99 -0.08 -13.79
CA GLU A 155 -31.40 0.98 -14.63
C GLU A 155 -30.44 1.84 -13.81
N ALA A 156 -30.79 2.18 -12.56
CA ALA A 156 -29.88 2.85 -11.64
C ALA A 156 -28.64 1.98 -11.34
N TYR A 157 -28.81 0.67 -11.13
CA TYR A 157 -27.71 -0.25 -10.87
C TYR A 157 -26.75 -0.38 -12.07
N LYS A 158 -27.29 -0.40 -13.29
CA LYS A 158 -26.54 -0.50 -14.54
C LYS A 158 -25.63 0.69 -14.80
N GLN A 159 -25.85 1.83 -14.13
CA GLN A 159 -24.93 2.99 -14.17
C GLN A 159 -23.74 2.86 -13.21
N ARG A 160 -23.80 1.96 -12.22
CA ARG A 160 -22.73 1.79 -11.22
C ARG A 160 -21.36 1.41 -11.79
N PRO A 161 -21.23 0.56 -12.83
CA PRO A 161 -19.93 0.26 -13.45
C PRO A 161 -19.20 1.52 -13.90
N ALA A 162 -19.91 2.51 -14.46
CA ALA A 162 -19.32 3.77 -14.92
C ALA A 162 -18.74 4.62 -13.77
N THR A 163 -19.13 4.36 -12.52
CA THR A 163 -18.61 5.04 -11.34
C THR A 163 -17.57 4.21 -10.59
N LEU A 164 -17.83 2.91 -10.40
CA LEU A 164 -17.01 2.04 -9.55
C LEU A 164 -15.75 1.53 -10.27
N GLU A 165 -15.79 1.30 -11.59
CA GLU A 165 -14.60 0.85 -12.34
C GLU A 165 -13.49 1.92 -12.39
N PRO A 166 -13.76 3.20 -12.71
CA PRO A 166 -12.71 4.22 -12.66
C PRO A 166 -12.09 4.36 -11.26
N LEU A 167 -12.91 4.30 -10.21
CA LEU A 167 -12.47 4.37 -8.83
C LEU A 167 -11.54 3.20 -8.47
N LEU A 168 -11.97 1.97 -8.78
CA LEU A 168 -11.18 0.76 -8.55
C LEU A 168 -9.86 0.81 -9.32
N LYS A 169 -9.91 1.19 -10.61
CA LYS A 169 -8.72 1.31 -11.47
C LYS A 169 -7.72 2.33 -10.91
N MET A 170 -8.20 3.49 -10.47
CA MET A 170 -7.36 4.52 -9.85
C MET A 170 -6.63 3.98 -8.62
N PHE A 171 -7.35 3.35 -7.69
CA PHE A 171 -6.73 2.82 -6.47
C PHE A 171 -5.80 1.63 -6.74
N LEU A 172 -6.17 0.71 -7.63
CA LEU A 172 -5.30 -0.41 -8.01
C LEU A 172 -4.03 0.07 -8.72
N SER A 173 -4.10 1.16 -9.49
CA SER A 173 -2.92 1.77 -10.10
C SER A 173 -1.98 2.37 -9.05
N ALA A 174 -2.54 3.02 -8.02
CA ALA A 174 -1.75 3.54 -6.90
C ALA A 174 -1.08 2.38 -6.13
N LEU A 175 -1.83 1.33 -5.81
CA LEU A 175 -1.30 0.11 -5.17
C LEU A 175 -0.19 -0.54 -5.99
N ALA A 176 -0.35 -0.64 -7.31
CA ALA A 176 0.67 -1.21 -8.21
C ALA A 176 1.97 -0.41 -8.19
N THR A 177 1.86 0.92 -8.12
CA THR A 177 3.02 1.83 -8.00
C THR A 177 3.75 1.56 -6.68
N GLU A 178 3.04 1.55 -5.55
CA GLU A 178 3.64 1.30 -4.23
C GLU A 178 4.23 -0.11 -4.10
N CYS A 179 3.59 -1.13 -4.68
CA CYS A 179 4.16 -2.48 -4.75
C CYS A 179 5.46 -2.52 -5.55
N THR A 180 5.53 -1.79 -6.67
CA THR A 180 6.75 -1.71 -7.50
C THR A 180 7.89 -1.03 -6.74
N LEU A 181 7.59 0.06 -6.02
CA LEU A 181 8.57 0.75 -5.19
C LEU A 181 9.07 -0.15 -4.04
N LEU A 182 8.15 -0.83 -3.35
CA LEU A 182 8.51 -1.78 -2.29
C LEU A 182 9.35 -2.93 -2.82
N ASP A 183 9.00 -3.53 -3.96
CA ASP A 183 9.79 -4.60 -4.59
C ASP A 183 11.21 -4.14 -4.92
N GLY A 184 11.36 -2.95 -5.51
CA GLY A 184 12.66 -2.34 -5.75
C GLY A 184 13.51 -2.23 -4.47
N THR A 185 12.91 -1.76 -3.37
CA THR A 185 13.60 -1.68 -2.06
C THR A 185 13.92 -3.07 -1.49
N VAL A 186 13.04 -4.07 -1.65
CA VAL A 186 13.28 -5.46 -1.24
C VAL A 186 14.46 -6.06 -2.02
N GLN A 187 14.54 -5.86 -3.34
CA GLN A 187 15.68 -6.31 -4.15
C GLN A 187 16.99 -5.61 -3.74
N GLN A 188 16.94 -4.31 -3.41
CA GLN A 188 18.09 -3.58 -2.89
C GLN A 188 18.55 -4.13 -1.53
N ALA A 189 17.62 -4.46 -0.63
CA ALA A 189 17.95 -5.11 0.64
C ALA A 189 18.59 -6.48 0.42
N HIS A 190 18.06 -7.28 -0.50
CA HIS A 190 18.65 -8.57 -0.85
C HIS A 190 20.10 -8.43 -1.33
N THR A 191 20.36 -7.48 -2.24
CA THR A 191 21.71 -7.17 -2.74
C THR A 191 22.63 -6.70 -1.61
N THR A 192 22.12 -5.88 -0.69
CA THR A 192 22.87 -5.39 0.47
C THR A 192 23.27 -6.54 1.40
N PHE A 193 22.37 -7.50 1.66
CA PHE A 193 22.70 -8.71 2.43
C PHE A 193 23.78 -9.54 1.76
N GLN A 194 23.72 -9.71 0.43
CA GLN A 194 24.74 -10.41 -0.32
C GLN A 194 26.11 -9.72 -0.20
N ASP A 195 26.16 -8.38 -0.30
CA ASP A 195 27.41 -7.63 -0.17
C ASP A 195 28.00 -7.71 1.25
N ILE A 196 27.15 -7.59 2.28
CA ILE A 196 27.55 -7.78 3.68
C ILE A 196 28.16 -9.17 3.89
N ASN A 197 27.52 -10.21 3.35
CA ASN A 197 27.99 -11.58 3.48
C ASN A 197 29.29 -11.81 2.70
N ALA A 198 29.39 -11.30 1.47
CA ALA A 198 30.59 -11.40 0.64
C ALA A 198 31.81 -10.71 1.29
N LYS A 199 31.58 -9.58 1.99
CA LYS A 199 32.60 -8.89 2.80
C LYS A 199 32.79 -9.49 4.20
N GLN A 200 32.04 -10.52 4.56
CA GLN A 200 32.06 -11.17 5.88
C GLN A 200 31.82 -10.21 7.05
N LEU A 201 30.99 -9.19 6.85
CA LEU A 201 30.71 -8.14 7.83
C LEU A 201 29.55 -8.47 8.78
N THR A 202 28.84 -9.58 8.55
CA THR A 202 27.68 -10.02 9.35
C THR A 202 27.87 -9.88 10.87
N PRO A 203 28.95 -10.39 11.50
CA PRO A 203 29.10 -10.27 12.96
C PRO A 203 29.36 -8.84 13.45
N PHE A 204 29.84 -7.94 12.58
CA PHE A 204 30.12 -6.54 12.94
C PHE A 204 28.94 -5.61 12.71
N LEU A 205 27.97 -6.04 11.89
CA LEU A 205 26.81 -5.26 11.49
C LEU A 205 25.49 -5.76 12.08
N GLU A 206 25.53 -6.76 12.96
CA GLU A 206 24.35 -7.39 13.56
C GLU A 206 23.30 -6.38 14.09
N PRO A 207 23.66 -5.30 14.84
CA PRO A 207 22.69 -4.31 15.29
C PRO A 207 21.91 -3.60 14.17
N LEU A 208 22.47 -3.53 12.95
CA LEU A 208 21.82 -2.95 11.77
C LEU A 208 21.11 -4.01 10.92
N THR A 209 21.66 -5.23 10.84
CA THR A 209 21.09 -6.29 9.98
C THR A 209 19.90 -7.02 10.62
N ILE A 210 19.82 -7.10 11.95
CA ILE A 210 18.66 -7.73 12.63
C ILE A 210 17.35 -6.99 12.29
N PRO A 211 17.23 -5.66 12.51
CA PRO A 211 16.02 -4.92 12.14
C PRO A 211 15.74 -5.00 10.63
N LEU A 212 16.80 -4.91 9.81
CA LEU A 212 16.67 -5.01 8.36
C LEU A 212 16.06 -6.34 7.92
N THR A 213 16.46 -7.46 8.54
CA THR A 213 15.96 -8.80 8.21
C THR A 213 14.46 -8.92 8.48
N SER A 214 14.00 -8.42 9.62
CA SER A 214 12.57 -8.41 9.97
C SER A 214 11.75 -7.52 9.02
N MET A 215 12.27 -6.35 8.65
CA MET A 215 11.61 -5.45 7.70
C MET A 215 11.58 -6.03 6.28
N PHE A 216 12.66 -6.69 5.87
CA PHE A 216 12.76 -7.38 4.58
C PHE A 216 11.73 -8.50 4.46
N GLN A 217 11.63 -9.38 5.46
CA GLN A 217 10.63 -10.45 5.50
C GLN A 217 9.19 -9.89 5.50
N SER A 218 8.95 -8.80 6.25
CA SER A 218 7.65 -8.12 6.26
C SER A 218 7.30 -7.55 4.88
N GLY A 219 8.28 -6.93 4.20
CA GLY A 219 8.12 -6.44 2.83
C GLY A 219 7.79 -7.55 1.84
N GLN A 220 8.50 -8.68 1.88
CA GLN A 220 8.20 -9.85 1.06
C GLN A 220 6.80 -10.41 1.29
N THR A 221 6.37 -10.47 2.55
CA THR A 221 5.02 -10.93 2.91
C THR A 221 3.95 -10.01 2.34
N LEU A 222 4.13 -8.69 2.45
CA LEU A 222 3.19 -7.71 1.91
C LEU A 222 3.12 -7.76 0.37
N LEU A 223 4.25 -7.91 -0.32
CA LEU A 223 4.27 -8.09 -1.77
C LEU A 223 3.55 -9.38 -2.21
N ALA A 224 3.56 -10.41 -1.37
CA ALA A 224 2.83 -11.64 -1.62
C ALA A 224 1.33 -11.49 -1.37
N SER A 225 0.90 -10.71 -0.37
CA SER A 225 -0.52 -10.59 0.02
C SER A 225 -1.28 -9.44 -0.64
N ASN A 226 -0.58 -8.39 -1.11
CA ASN A 226 -1.18 -7.15 -1.60
C ASN A 226 -1.04 -6.99 -3.11
N ARG A 227 -0.95 -8.10 -3.86
CA ARG A 227 -0.86 -8.02 -5.32
C ARG A 227 -2.12 -7.34 -5.86
N PRO A 228 -2.00 -6.37 -6.79
CA PRO A 228 -3.17 -5.67 -7.34
C PRO A 228 -4.24 -6.62 -7.88
N SER A 229 -3.84 -7.73 -8.50
CA SER A 229 -4.75 -8.76 -9.01
C SER A 229 -5.50 -9.52 -7.91
N GLU A 230 -4.91 -9.72 -6.74
CA GLU A 230 -5.53 -10.43 -5.62
C GLU A 230 -6.49 -9.50 -4.86
N ILE A 231 -6.08 -8.25 -4.63
CA ILE A 231 -6.95 -7.22 -4.06
C ILE A 231 -8.14 -6.95 -4.98
N ALA A 232 -7.94 -6.88 -6.30
CA ALA A 232 -9.03 -6.75 -7.26
C ALA A 232 -10.05 -7.88 -7.12
N LYS A 233 -9.59 -9.13 -7.01
CA LYS A 233 -10.49 -10.29 -6.78
C LYS A 233 -11.24 -10.19 -5.46
N GLN A 234 -10.61 -9.73 -4.38
CA GLN A 234 -11.29 -9.53 -3.09
C GLN A 234 -12.37 -8.44 -3.18
N VAL A 235 -12.09 -7.35 -3.88
CA VAL A 235 -13.07 -6.31 -4.17
C VAL A 235 -14.23 -6.88 -4.98
N ASP A 236 -13.96 -7.65 -6.04
CA ASP A 236 -15.00 -8.25 -6.88
C ASP A 236 -15.93 -9.17 -6.06
N VAL A 237 -15.36 -10.04 -5.23
CA VAL A 237 -16.14 -10.92 -4.33
C VAL A 237 -16.99 -10.09 -3.35
N GLY A 238 -16.42 -9.04 -2.76
CA GLY A 238 -17.13 -8.16 -1.85
C GLY A 238 -18.26 -7.38 -2.52
N LEU A 239 -18.04 -6.90 -3.75
CA LEU A 239 -19.03 -6.18 -4.54
C LEU A 239 -20.19 -7.10 -4.96
N VAL A 240 -19.90 -8.34 -5.36
CA VAL A 240 -20.91 -9.37 -5.64
C VAL A 240 -21.75 -9.68 -4.40
N ALA A 241 -21.13 -9.82 -3.22
CA ALA A 241 -21.85 -10.04 -1.97
C ALA A 241 -22.69 -8.82 -1.54
N ALA A 242 -22.20 -7.62 -1.79
CA ALA A 242 -22.88 -6.34 -1.51
C ALA A 242 -23.73 -5.86 -2.70
N CYS A 243 -24.21 -6.76 -3.57
CA CYS A 243 -24.90 -6.36 -4.79
C CYS A 243 -26.23 -5.63 -4.52
N ALA A 244 -26.89 -5.88 -3.38
CA ALA A 244 -28.12 -5.18 -3.00
C ALA A 244 -27.88 -3.88 -2.20
N SER A 245 -26.63 -3.56 -1.85
CA SER A 245 -26.30 -2.38 -1.05
C SER A 245 -26.34 -1.09 -1.87
N SER A 246 -26.29 0.07 -1.19
CA SER A 246 -26.21 1.37 -1.85
C SER A 246 -24.89 1.55 -2.60
N LEU A 247 -24.87 2.46 -3.58
CA LEU A 247 -23.64 2.82 -4.30
C LEU A 247 -22.54 3.31 -3.32
N GLU A 248 -22.91 4.10 -2.30
CA GLU A 248 -21.96 4.58 -1.30
C GLU A 248 -21.37 3.46 -0.45
N ALA A 249 -22.16 2.43 -0.10
CA ALA A 249 -21.65 1.25 0.60
C ALA A 249 -20.64 0.47 -0.26
N GLN A 250 -20.90 0.35 -1.57
CA GLN A 250 -19.98 -0.30 -2.51
C GLN A 250 -18.70 0.51 -2.75
N LYS A 251 -18.80 1.84 -2.85
CA LYS A 251 -17.61 2.73 -2.87
C LYS A 251 -16.78 2.56 -1.62
N LYS A 252 -17.44 2.55 -0.45
CA LYS A 252 -16.79 2.35 0.83
C LYS A 252 -16.06 0.99 0.89
N LEU A 253 -16.64 -0.08 0.35
CA LEU A 253 -15.97 -1.38 0.26
C LEU A 253 -14.66 -1.33 -0.53
N ILE A 254 -14.61 -0.59 -1.65
CA ILE A 254 -13.36 -0.37 -2.42
C ILE A 254 -12.34 0.40 -1.56
N VAL A 255 -12.79 1.47 -0.89
CA VAL A 255 -11.95 2.33 -0.05
C VAL A 255 -11.45 1.62 1.21
N ASP A 256 -12.21 0.66 1.73
CA ASP A 256 -11.83 -0.11 2.92
C ASP A 256 -10.85 -1.26 2.56
N LEU A 257 -10.72 -1.64 1.29
CA LEU A 257 -9.84 -2.72 0.84
C LEU A 257 -8.54 -2.23 0.19
N VAL A 258 -8.61 -1.31 -0.79
CA VAL A 258 -7.43 -0.98 -1.62
C VAL A 258 -6.50 0.06 -0.97
N PRO A 259 -6.98 1.22 -0.48
CA PRO A 259 -6.13 2.19 0.21
C PRO A 259 -5.34 1.64 1.42
N PRO A 260 -5.91 0.80 2.31
CA PRO A 260 -5.13 0.22 3.40
C PRO A 260 -3.98 -0.67 2.93
N ALA A 261 -4.18 -1.47 1.88
CA ALA A 261 -3.13 -2.27 1.26
C ALA A 261 -2.03 -1.37 0.64
N THR A 262 -2.43 -0.25 0.04
CA THR A 262 -1.52 0.76 -0.53
C THR A 262 -0.65 1.38 0.57
N SER A 263 -1.28 1.87 1.63
CA SER A 263 -0.60 2.44 2.79
C SER A 263 0.33 1.45 3.48
N ALA A 264 -0.05 0.17 3.57
CA ALA A 264 0.80 -0.86 4.13
C ALA A 264 2.09 -1.06 3.31
N CYS A 265 1.99 -1.06 1.98
CA CYS A 265 3.16 -1.15 1.10
C CYS A 265 4.05 0.10 1.24
N GLN A 266 3.47 1.29 1.25
CA GLN A 266 4.18 2.55 1.42
C GLN A 266 4.93 2.63 2.77
N ILE A 267 4.27 2.28 3.88
CA ILE A 267 4.87 2.27 5.22
C ILE A 267 6.02 1.26 5.30
N ALA A 268 5.84 0.06 4.73
CA ALA A 268 6.89 -0.95 4.70
C ALA A 268 8.09 -0.50 3.85
N GLN A 269 7.82 0.11 2.69
CA GLN A 269 8.83 0.66 1.81
C GLN A 269 9.65 1.73 2.53
N GLY A 270 9.00 2.68 3.23
CA GLY A 270 9.67 3.73 3.98
C GLY A 270 10.53 3.20 5.12
N LYS A 271 10.01 2.24 5.91
CA LYS A 271 10.77 1.59 7.00
C LYS A 271 11.99 0.84 6.48
N LEU A 272 11.83 0.03 5.43
CA LEU A 272 12.91 -0.75 4.86
C LEU A 272 13.98 0.15 4.23
N SER A 273 13.54 1.17 3.51
CA SER A 273 14.39 2.21 2.93
C SER A 273 15.25 2.90 4.00
N PHE A 274 14.62 3.35 5.09
CA PHE A 274 15.32 4.00 6.20
C PHE A 274 16.40 3.09 6.84
N ALA A 275 16.11 1.80 6.97
CA ALA A 275 17.09 0.83 7.44
C ALA A 275 18.27 0.67 6.46
N LEU A 276 17.99 0.66 5.14
CA LEU A 276 19.02 0.56 4.10
C LEU A 276 19.92 1.79 3.99
N CYS A 277 19.42 3.00 4.27
CA CYS A 277 20.24 4.23 4.32
C CYS A 277 21.54 4.03 5.12
N ARG A 278 21.41 3.30 6.24
CA ARG A 278 22.46 3.06 7.21
C ARG A 278 23.45 1.97 6.80
N LEU A 279 23.19 1.27 5.70
CA LEU A 279 24.00 0.17 5.16
C LEU A 279 24.39 0.44 3.71
N ASN A 280 24.71 1.69 3.40
CA ASN A 280 25.09 2.09 2.05
C ASN A 280 26.46 1.49 1.63
N PRO A 281 26.74 1.40 0.31
CA PRO A 281 27.98 0.79 -0.19
C PRO A 281 29.27 1.44 0.34
N PHE A 282 29.23 2.73 0.65
CA PHE A 282 30.39 3.46 1.17
C PHE A 282 30.74 3.02 2.59
N LEU A 283 29.75 2.85 3.46
CA LEU A 283 29.95 2.28 4.79
C LEU A 283 30.53 0.87 4.69
N LEU A 284 29.93 0.02 3.85
CA LEU A 284 30.37 -1.38 3.67
C LEU A 284 31.80 -1.46 3.15
N ALA A 285 32.20 -0.60 2.22
CA ALA A 285 33.57 -0.51 1.74
C ALA A 285 34.55 -0.08 2.84
N ARG A 286 34.19 0.92 3.66
CA ARG A 286 35.04 1.38 4.77
C ARG A 286 35.23 0.32 5.85
N LEU A 287 34.21 -0.48 6.12
CA LEU A 287 34.26 -1.53 7.13
C LEU A 287 34.85 -2.85 6.61
N ALA A 288 35.08 -2.99 5.30
CA ALA A 288 35.63 -4.20 4.70
C ALA A 288 36.91 -4.75 5.38
N PRO A 289 37.86 -3.92 5.87
CA PRO A 289 39.05 -4.42 6.58
C PRO A 289 38.74 -5.16 7.89
N LEU A 290 37.54 -5.00 8.48
CA LEU A 290 37.19 -5.69 9.72
C LEU A 290 37.18 -7.22 9.59
N LYS A 291 36.99 -7.74 8.37
CA LYS A 291 37.00 -9.18 8.10
C LYS A 291 38.36 -9.82 8.41
N ASP A 292 39.44 -9.04 8.27
CA ASP A 292 40.82 -9.50 8.39
C ASP A 292 41.38 -9.31 9.82
N LEU A 293 40.54 -8.87 10.77
CA LEU A 293 40.94 -8.74 12.18
C LEU A 293 41.28 -10.10 12.80
N VAL A 294 42.47 -10.16 13.40
CA VAL A 294 42.94 -11.31 14.19
C VAL A 294 42.57 -11.16 15.66
N GLU A 295 42.71 -12.23 16.44
CA GLU A 295 42.65 -12.12 17.90
C GLU A 295 43.91 -11.42 18.45
N PRO A 296 43.81 -10.54 19.47
CA PRO A 296 42.62 -10.21 20.28
C PRO A 296 41.77 -9.03 19.77
N GLN A 297 42.09 -8.47 18.60
CA GLN A 297 41.41 -7.27 18.05
C GLN A 297 39.95 -7.57 17.69
N ARG A 298 39.68 -8.74 17.11
CA ARG A 298 38.34 -9.19 16.74
C ARG A 298 37.42 -9.27 17.96
N SER A 299 37.83 -9.98 19.01
CA SER A 299 37.07 -10.09 20.27
C SER A 299 36.81 -8.72 20.92
N ALA A 300 37.81 -7.85 20.92
CA ALA A 300 37.66 -6.48 21.41
C ALA A 300 36.61 -5.68 20.64
N CYS A 301 36.66 -5.73 19.30
CA CYS A 301 35.71 -5.04 18.44
C CYS A 301 34.28 -5.54 18.64
N LEU A 302 34.08 -6.86 18.76
CA LEU A 302 32.76 -7.45 19.02
C LEU A 302 32.24 -7.14 20.43
N THR A 303 33.13 -7.06 21.42
CA THR A 303 32.77 -6.64 22.78
C THR A 303 32.25 -5.20 22.79
N LEU A 304 32.97 -4.28 22.14
CA LEU A 304 32.56 -2.87 22.04
C LEU A 304 31.29 -2.70 21.21
N LEU A 305 31.10 -3.50 20.16
CA LEU A 305 29.83 -3.60 19.45
C LEU A 305 28.70 -4.05 20.37
N GLY A 306 28.95 -5.04 21.24
CA GLY A 306 28.01 -5.50 22.25
C GLY A 306 27.56 -4.39 23.21
N THR A 307 28.50 -3.55 23.66
CA THR A 307 28.26 -2.42 24.57
C THR A 307 27.58 -1.24 23.90
N TYR A 308 28.06 -0.82 22.72
CA TYR A 308 27.70 0.45 22.11
C TYR A 308 26.77 0.33 20.90
N LYS A 309 26.54 -0.87 20.37
CA LYS A 309 25.60 -1.16 19.26
C LYS A 309 25.85 -0.26 18.03
N THR A 310 24.78 0.23 17.40
CA THR A 310 24.82 1.10 16.21
C THR A 310 25.80 2.28 16.32
N PRO A 311 25.86 3.03 17.43
CA PRO A 311 26.88 4.06 17.64
C PRO A 311 28.32 3.63 17.34
N TRP A 312 28.72 2.42 17.72
CA TRP A 312 30.07 1.91 17.43
C TRP A 312 30.29 1.75 15.93
N ILE A 313 29.31 1.17 15.23
CA ILE A 313 29.37 0.98 13.77
C ILE A 313 29.51 2.32 13.05
N LEU A 314 28.76 3.34 13.48
CA LEU A 314 28.83 4.68 12.90
C LEU A 314 30.21 5.32 13.13
N CYS A 315 30.79 5.16 14.33
CA CYS A 315 32.14 5.62 14.61
C CYS A 315 33.16 4.94 13.68
N LEU A 316 33.13 3.60 13.57
CA LEU A 316 34.02 2.85 12.67
C LEU A 316 33.85 3.29 11.22
N GLY A 317 32.61 3.46 10.76
CA GLY A 317 32.28 3.92 9.42
C GLY A 317 32.80 5.31 9.06
N SER A 318 33.16 6.12 10.07
CA SER A 318 33.74 7.44 9.85
C SER A 318 35.26 7.41 9.62
N LEU A 319 35.92 6.30 9.93
CA LEU A 319 37.39 6.20 9.95
C LEU A 319 37.98 5.81 8.59
N THR A 320 39.23 6.20 8.37
CA THR A 320 40.08 5.64 7.30
C THR A 320 40.58 4.25 7.70
N GLU A 321 41.07 3.49 6.73
CA GLU A 321 41.63 2.14 6.97
C GLU A 321 42.80 2.15 7.99
N GLN A 322 43.69 3.15 7.90
CA GLN A 322 44.78 3.31 8.86
C GLN A 322 44.25 3.60 10.27
N GLN A 323 43.24 4.47 10.39
CA GLN A 323 42.60 4.79 11.67
C GLN A 323 41.85 3.58 12.25
N LEU A 324 41.17 2.78 11.41
CA LEU A 324 40.53 1.54 11.83
C LEU A 324 41.54 0.54 12.39
N THR A 325 42.67 0.36 11.71
CA THR A 325 43.75 -0.54 12.15
C THR A 325 44.33 -0.09 13.49
N MET A 326 44.56 1.21 13.65
CA MET A 326 45.04 1.78 14.90
C MET A 326 44.03 1.62 16.03
N LEU A 327 42.75 1.94 15.79
CA LEU A 327 41.69 1.79 16.79
C LEU A 327 41.57 0.35 17.27
N THR A 328 41.46 -0.61 16.33
CA THR A 328 41.26 -2.02 16.65
C THR A 328 42.46 -2.61 17.39
N THR A 329 43.68 -2.22 17.03
CA THR A 329 44.91 -2.58 17.76
C THR A 329 44.92 -2.02 19.18
N ARG A 330 44.55 -0.75 19.35
CA ARG A 330 44.51 -0.07 20.64
C ARG A 330 43.42 -0.64 21.55
N CYS A 331 42.23 -0.88 21.02
CA CYS A 331 41.11 -1.50 21.73
C CYS A 331 41.32 -2.99 22.03
N ALA A 332 42.29 -3.66 21.40
CA ALA A 332 42.66 -5.04 21.73
C ALA A 332 43.20 -5.18 23.17
N ARG A 333 43.70 -4.09 23.76
CA ARG A 333 44.18 -4.05 25.15
C ARG A 333 43.02 -3.83 26.12
N LYS A 334 43.02 -4.59 27.22
CA LYS A 334 41.90 -4.63 28.17
C LYS A 334 41.71 -3.30 28.88
N GLU A 335 42.80 -2.64 29.25
CA GLU A 335 42.81 -1.38 30.00
C GLU A 335 42.10 -0.26 29.23
N VAL A 336 42.25 -0.22 27.90
CA VAL A 336 41.55 0.75 27.05
C VAL A 336 40.06 0.44 26.96
N ARG A 337 39.67 -0.83 26.82
CA ARG A 337 38.25 -1.20 26.82
C ARG A 337 37.60 -0.88 28.16
N ASP A 338 38.25 -1.22 29.25
CA ASP A 338 37.74 -0.95 30.60
C ASP A 338 37.62 0.56 30.86
N ALA A 339 38.61 1.36 30.43
CA ALA A 339 38.54 2.82 30.52
C ALA A 339 37.41 3.41 29.65
N LEU A 340 37.28 2.95 28.40
CA LEU A 340 36.24 3.37 27.46
C LEU A 340 34.84 3.08 28.03
N THR A 341 34.58 1.83 28.42
CA THR A 341 33.30 1.38 28.98
C THR A 341 32.95 2.05 30.32
N LYS A 342 33.93 2.34 31.17
CA LYS A 342 33.72 3.05 32.43
C LYS A 342 33.36 4.53 32.24
N ARG A 343 33.91 5.18 31.22
CA ARG A 343 33.77 6.64 31.02
C ARG A 343 32.67 7.02 30.05
N VAL A 344 32.46 6.23 29.00
CA VAL A 344 31.42 6.48 28.01
C VAL A 344 30.25 5.55 28.26
N LYS A 345 29.14 6.13 28.73
CA LYS A 345 27.88 5.41 28.93
C LYS A 345 27.34 4.88 27.60
N PRO A 346 26.78 3.65 27.57
CA PRO A 346 26.02 3.16 26.43
C PRO A 346 24.90 4.15 26.07
N GLY A 347 24.92 4.66 24.83
CA GLY A 347 23.96 5.67 24.34
C GLY A 347 24.50 7.10 24.20
N ASN A 348 25.64 7.43 24.79
CA ASN A 348 26.29 8.73 24.58
C ASN A 348 27.21 8.66 23.35
N ILE A 349 26.59 8.74 22.16
CA ILE A 349 27.27 8.72 20.85
C ILE A 349 28.32 9.82 20.76
N GLY A 350 28.02 10.97 21.36
CA GLY A 350 28.89 12.13 21.33
C GLY A 350 30.25 11.84 21.96
N ASP A 351 30.25 11.35 23.20
CA ASP A 351 31.49 11.06 23.91
C ASP A 351 32.21 9.83 23.35
N LEU A 352 31.47 8.86 22.80
CA LEU A 352 32.08 7.72 22.09
C LEU A 352 32.92 8.18 20.90
N GLY A 353 32.37 9.07 20.06
CA GLY A 353 33.09 9.64 18.91
C GLY A 353 34.36 10.38 19.33
N LYS A 354 34.30 11.11 20.46
CA LYS A 354 35.46 11.81 21.02
C LYS A 354 36.56 10.84 21.45
N VAL A 355 36.21 9.80 22.20
CA VAL A 355 37.19 8.76 22.62
C VAL A 355 37.82 8.12 21.40
N VAL A 356 36.99 7.69 20.44
CA VAL A 356 37.46 6.98 19.25
C VAL A 356 38.47 7.85 18.51
N HIS A 357 38.20 9.14 18.37
CA HIS A 357 39.12 10.03 17.70
C HIS A 357 40.45 10.22 18.44
N VAL A 358 40.45 10.36 19.77
CA VAL A 358 41.70 10.33 20.57
C VAL A 358 42.47 9.02 20.35
N LEU A 359 41.75 7.90 20.30
CA LEU A 359 42.35 6.59 20.08
C LEU A 359 42.86 6.39 18.65
N VAL A 360 42.48 7.21 17.67
CA VAL A 360 42.99 7.12 16.29
C VAL A 360 43.86 8.30 15.88
N ASP A 361 44.30 9.11 16.85
CA ASP A 361 45.29 10.14 16.58
C ASP A 361 46.69 9.50 16.50
N PRO A 362 47.36 9.56 15.33
CA PRO A 362 48.71 9.00 15.16
C PRO A 362 49.79 9.88 15.81
N THR A 363 49.50 11.13 16.14
CA THR A 363 50.44 12.07 16.77
C THR A 363 50.49 11.92 18.29
N VAL A 364 49.50 11.25 18.86
CA VAL A 364 49.40 11.01 20.29
C VAL A 364 50.01 9.65 20.61
N ASP A 365 51.06 9.67 21.43
CA ASP A 365 51.66 8.46 22.00
C ASP A 365 50.60 7.62 22.70
N TRP A 366 50.76 6.30 22.60
CA TRP A 366 49.86 5.32 23.19
C TRP A 366 49.53 5.57 24.67
N ASP A 367 50.53 5.88 25.51
CA ASP A 367 50.32 6.06 26.95
C ASP A 367 49.55 7.36 27.24
N VAL A 368 49.78 8.38 26.40
CA VAL A 368 49.07 9.66 26.45
C VAL A 368 47.62 9.48 25.99
N ALA A 369 47.37 8.69 24.93
CA ALA A 369 46.02 8.40 24.46
C ALA A 369 45.21 7.69 25.55
N CYS A 370 45.79 6.71 26.24
CA CYS A 370 45.15 6.03 27.38
C CYS A 370 44.87 6.99 28.54
N GLY A 371 45.83 7.86 28.88
CA GLY A 371 45.65 8.92 29.87
C GLY A 371 44.53 9.91 29.49
N ASN A 372 44.42 10.26 28.22
CA ASN A 372 43.38 11.16 27.71
C ASN A 372 41.98 10.53 27.77
N VAL A 373 41.86 9.22 27.46
CA VAL A 373 40.62 8.46 27.68
C VAL A 373 40.23 8.41 29.16
N GLN A 374 41.20 8.41 30.08
CA GLN A 374 40.94 8.43 31.52
C GLN A 374 40.59 9.82 32.09
N LYS A 375 41.01 10.90 31.42
CA LYS A 375 40.94 12.30 31.92
C LYS A 375 39.85 13.19 31.28
N PHE A 376 39.24 12.81 30.15
CA PHE A 376 38.13 13.53 29.45
C PHE A 376 37.99 15.03 29.78
N GLY A 377 38.85 15.86 29.17
CA GLY A 377 38.98 17.28 29.49
C GLY A 377 38.76 18.25 28.33
N TYR A 378 38.13 17.83 27.24
CA TYR A 378 37.89 18.70 26.09
C TYR A 378 36.43 19.18 26.03
N THR A 379 36.24 20.49 25.86
CA THR A 379 34.92 21.13 25.79
C THR A 379 34.33 21.00 24.39
N GLY A 380 33.09 20.47 24.29
CA GLY A 380 32.35 20.49 23.02
C GLY A 380 31.88 21.90 22.69
N ILE A 381 31.79 22.24 21.39
CA ILE A 381 31.05 23.44 21.00
C ILE A 381 29.57 23.27 21.35
N THR A 382 28.90 24.38 21.66
CA THR A 382 27.45 24.41 21.78
C THR A 382 26.82 24.10 20.43
N LEU A 383 25.87 23.17 20.40
CA LEU A 383 25.09 22.86 19.21
C LEU A 383 23.93 23.84 19.07
N THR A 384 23.55 24.18 17.85
CA THR A 384 22.31 24.90 17.56
C THR A 384 21.09 24.11 18.04
N ASP A 385 20.05 24.79 18.53
CA ASP A 385 18.83 24.15 19.00
C ASP A 385 18.20 23.25 17.92
N GLY A 386 17.74 22.06 18.32
CA GLY A 386 17.15 21.08 17.41
C GLY A 386 18.15 20.31 16.54
N VAL A 387 19.47 20.52 16.73
CA VAL A 387 20.53 19.77 16.05
C VAL A 387 21.06 18.64 16.93
N THR A 388 21.14 17.44 16.36
CA THR A 388 21.77 16.27 16.99
C THR A 388 23.06 15.92 16.26
N ALA A 389 24.20 15.99 16.96
CA ALA A 389 25.46 15.51 16.41
C ALA A 389 25.46 13.97 16.30
N LEU A 390 25.75 13.46 15.10
CA LEU A 390 25.85 12.03 14.80
C LEU A 390 27.27 11.50 15.00
N ALA A 391 28.27 12.36 14.80
CA ALA A 391 29.69 12.07 15.02
C ALA A 391 30.43 13.36 15.39
N TRP A 392 31.60 13.24 16.04
CA TRP A 392 32.45 14.37 16.43
C TRP A 392 33.86 14.24 15.88
N GLN A 393 34.51 15.37 15.63
CA GLN A 393 35.93 15.49 15.30
C GLN A 393 36.53 16.65 16.09
N PRO A 394 37.81 16.60 16.47
CA PRO A 394 38.49 17.71 17.10
C PRO A 394 39.05 18.65 16.04
N ILE A 395 39.07 19.94 16.35
CA ILE A 395 39.81 20.97 15.63
C ILE A 395 40.40 21.90 16.69
N GLY A 396 41.74 21.94 16.79
CA GLY A 396 42.41 22.59 17.91
C GLY A 396 42.00 21.99 19.26
N ALA A 397 41.68 22.85 20.23
CA ALA A 397 41.19 22.45 21.55
C ALA A 397 39.68 22.10 21.62
N CYS A 398 38.95 22.19 20.50
CA CYS A 398 37.48 22.08 20.49
C CYS A 398 36.98 20.80 19.81
N TRP A 399 35.88 20.24 20.31
CA TRP A 399 35.12 19.21 19.59
C TRP A 399 33.99 19.82 18.79
N VAL A 400 33.92 19.48 17.51
CA VAL A 400 32.89 19.92 16.58
C VAL A 400 32.21 18.73 15.88
N PRO A 401 30.94 18.82 15.47
CA PRO A 401 30.29 17.73 14.76
C PRO A 401 30.95 17.42 13.41
N ARG A 402 31.16 16.13 13.15
CA ARG A 402 31.60 15.60 11.85
C ARG A 402 30.43 15.17 10.97
N ALA A 403 29.30 14.91 11.59
CA ALA A 403 27.99 14.78 10.98
C ALA A 403 26.94 15.14 12.02
N PHE A 404 25.79 15.58 11.53
CA PHE A 404 24.64 15.95 12.33
C PHE A 404 23.34 15.71 11.58
N ALA A 405 22.26 15.66 12.34
CA ALA A 405 20.89 15.64 11.85
C ALA A 405 20.09 16.75 12.53
N CYS A 406 19.09 17.27 11.83
CA CYS A 406 18.02 18.08 12.40
C CYS A 406 16.68 17.57 11.86
N GLY A 407 15.55 18.09 12.35
CA GLY A 407 14.21 17.57 12.00
C GLY A 407 13.89 17.54 10.49
N SER A 408 14.66 18.25 9.66
CA SER A 408 14.47 18.35 8.21
C SER A 408 15.49 17.59 7.35
N MET A 409 16.64 17.15 7.89
CA MET A 409 17.71 16.54 7.09
C MET A 409 18.77 15.82 7.93
N GLU A 410 19.58 15.01 7.25
CA GLU A 410 20.82 14.45 7.78
C GLU A 410 22.00 14.77 6.85
N THR A 411 23.20 14.87 7.45
CA THR A 411 24.46 14.97 6.71
C THR A 411 25.13 13.59 6.61
N ASP A 412 25.71 13.29 5.45
CA ASP A 412 26.63 12.16 5.29
C ASP A 412 27.88 12.36 6.17
N LEU A 413 28.44 11.27 6.69
CA LEU A 413 29.65 11.22 7.52
C LEU A 413 30.89 11.78 6.81
N ALA A 414 30.85 11.94 5.49
CA ALA A 414 31.91 12.53 4.69
C ALA A 414 31.78 14.04 4.45
N CYS A 415 30.61 14.64 4.73
CA CYS A 415 30.32 16.03 4.37
C CYS A 415 31.27 17.04 5.00
N LEU A 416 31.59 16.84 6.27
CA LEU A 416 32.30 17.83 7.08
C LEU A 416 33.79 17.50 7.27
N LYS A 417 34.33 16.64 6.41
CA LYS A 417 35.73 16.19 6.51
C LYS A 417 36.75 17.32 6.32
N HIS A 418 36.34 18.42 5.67
CA HIS A 418 37.20 19.56 5.36
C HIS A 418 37.07 20.74 6.34
N MET A 419 36.25 20.62 7.38
CA MET A 419 36.14 21.68 8.40
C MET A 419 37.48 22.12 9.01
N PRO A 420 38.48 21.24 9.24
CA PRO A 420 39.80 21.68 9.69
C PRO A 420 40.46 22.68 8.74
N GLU A 421 40.36 22.45 7.42
CA GLU A 421 40.89 23.34 6.39
C GLU A 421 40.11 24.65 6.29
N GLU A 422 38.82 24.64 6.65
CA GLU A 422 37.91 25.79 6.62
C GLU A 422 38.06 26.71 7.83
N LEU A 423 38.38 26.14 9.01
CA LEU A 423 38.49 26.87 10.28
C LEU A 423 39.92 27.32 10.61
N GLY A 424 40.93 26.64 10.05
CA GLY A 424 42.34 26.79 10.40
C GLY A 424 42.81 25.80 11.47
N ALA A 425 44.11 25.83 11.77
CA ALA A 425 44.76 24.78 12.57
C ALA A 425 44.35 24.76 14.07
N ASP A 426 44.01 25.90 14.66
CA ASP A 426 43.65 26.01 16.08
C ASP A 426 42.59 27.12 16.32
N PRO A 427 41.31 26.86 15.99
CA PRO A 427 40.25 27.85 16.16
C PRO A 427 39.83 28.00 17.64
N SER A 428 39.42 29.21 18.03
CA SER A 428 38.74 29.43 19.31
C SER A 428 37.40 28.69 19.36
N GLN A 429 36.93 28.32 20.57
CA GLN A 429 35.63 27.65 20.73
C GLN A 429 34.47 28.49 20.18
N ALA A 430 34.54 29.82 20.37
CA ALA A 430 33.56 30.75 19.83
C ALA A 430 33.54 30.74 18.30
N LYS A 431 34.72 30.74 17.67
CA LYS A 431 34.84 30.65 16.21
C LYS A 431 34.26 29.35 15.66
N ALA A 432 34.60 28.22 16.28
CA ALA A 432 34.12 26.90 15.88
C ALA A 432 32.59 26.78 16.03
N ALA A 433 32.02 27.32 17.12
CA ALA A 433 30.57 27.36 17.33
C ALA A 433 29.86 28.24 16.29
N ALA A 434 30.39 29.44 16.00
CA ALA A 434 29.83 30.35 15.01
C ALA A 434 29.84 29.75 13.59
N TYR A 435 30.96 29.13 13.18
CA TYR A 435 31.03 28.41 11.90
C TYR A 435 29.99 27.30 11.80
N PHE A 436 29.83 26.51 12.86
CA PHE A 436 28.90 25.40 12.86
C PHE A 436 27.44 25.87 12.80
N ALA A 437 27.11 26.98 13.46
CA ALA A 437 25.79 27.59 13.35
C ALA A 437 25.49 27.97 11.90
N ASP A 438 26.38 28.71 11.23
CA ASP A 438 26.23 29.11 9.82
C ASP A 438 26.08 27.90 8.89
N LEU A 439 26.89 26.86 9.11
CA LEU A 439 26.86 25.60 8.38
C LEU A 439 25.47 24.91 8.47
N VAL A 440 24.91 24.77 9.67
CA VAL A 440 23.58 24.19 9.89
C VAL A 440 22.54 24.96 9.08
N GLU A 441 22.61 26.28 9.18
CA GLU A 441 21.66 27.21 8.60
C GLU A 441 21.70 27.19 7.06
N VAL A 442 22.88 27.10 6.44
CA VAL A 442 23.00 26.96 4.96
C VAL A 442 22.54 25.58 4.49
N CYS A 443 22.77 24.53 5.28
CA CYS A 443 22.30 23.18 4.94
C CYS A 443 20.77 23.11 4.97
N VAL A 444 20.13 23.71 5.98
CA VAL A 444 18.66 23.77 6.07
C VAL A 444 18.07 24.52 4.88
N GLN A 445 18.66 25.66 4.50
CA GLN A 445 18.22 26.41 3.33
C GLN A 445 18.37 25.59 2.03
N ALA A 446 19.52 24.95 1.80
CA ALA A 446 19.73 24.10 0.63
C ALA A 446 18.73 22.94 0.54
N CYS A 447 18.35 22.36 1.68
CA CYS A 447 17.33 21.31 1.74
C CYS A 447 15.92 21.84 1.50
N ALA A 448 15.62 23.10 1.85
CA ALA A 448 14.34 23.74 1.54
C ALA A 448 14.16 24.05 0.04
N GLU A 449 15.27 24.31 -0.66
CA GLU A 449 15.30 24.53 -2.12
C GLU A 449 15.28 23.22 -2.92
N TRP A 450 15.48 22.06 -2.26
CA TRP A 450 15.47 20.74 -2.89
C TRP A 450 14.04 20.25 -3.16
N SER A 451 13.75 19.85 -4.40
CA SER A 451 12.44 19.31 -4.81
C SER A 451 12.49 17.84 -5.26
N SER A 452 13.58 17.38 -5.88
CA SER A 452 13.86 15.98 -6.19
C SER A 452 15.29 15.80 -6.73
N GLY A 453 15.81 14.57 -6.77
CA GLY A 453 17.10 14.26 -7.41
C GLY A 453 18.33 14.78 -6.66
N GLU A 454 19.42 15.02 -7.39
CA GLU A 454 20.61 15.75 -6.90
C GLU A 454 20.42 17.25 -7.14
N HIS A 455 20.64 18.06 -6.10
CA HIS A 455 20.55 19.50 -6.15
C HIS A 455 21.84 20.12 -5.62
N LYS A 456 22.33 21.15 -6.29
CA LYS A 456 23.48 21.95 -5.87
C LYS A 456 22.99 23.36 -5.55
N ALA A 457 23.05 23.73 -4.28
CA ALA A 457 22.77 25.08 -3.82
C ALA A 457 24.07 25.86 -3.65
N THR A 458 24.05 27.15 -4.00
CA THR A 458 25.14 28.10 -3.71
C THR A 458 24.57 29.22 -2.85
N ILE A 459 25.00 29.31 -1.60
CA ILE A 459 24.42 30.20 -0.59
C ILE A 459 25.52 31.12 -0.07
N VAL A 460 25.26 32.42 -0.02
CA VAL A 460 26.18 33.41 0.57
C VAL A 460 25.67 33.79 1.95
N ARG A 461 26.46 33.54 2.99
CA ARG A 461 26.16 33.89 4.39
C ARG A 461 27.42 34.41 5.05
N ASP A 462 27.30 35.54 5.76
CA ASP A 462 28.41 36.17 6.49
C ASP A 462 29.69 36.39 5.66
N GLY A 463 29.51 36.69 4.37
CA GLY A 463 30.62 36.89 3.42
C GLY A 463 31.27 35.59 2.94
N ALA A 464 30.93 34.43 3.49
CA ALA A 464 31.34 33.12 2.97
C ALA A 464 30.38 32.64 1.88
N THR A 465 30.92 32.04 0.82
CA THR A 465 30.14 31.37 -0.23
C THR A 465 30.16 29.86 0.01
N TRP A 466 29.00 29.28 0.24
CA TRP A 466 28.80 27.88 0.53
C TRP A 466 28.23 27.15 -0.67
N THR A 467 28.86 26.06 -1.07
CA THR A 467 28.35 25.12 -2.05
C THR A 467 27.86 23.87 -1.32
N ILE A 468 26.54 23.64 -1.32
CA ILE A 468 25.90 22.50 -0.67
C ILE A 468 25.34 21.57 -1.75
N ARG A 469 25.61 20.28 -1.64
CA ARG A 469 24.94 19.28 -2.47
C ARG A 469 24.01 18.42 -1.64
N VAL A 470 22.76 18.39 -2.07
CA VAL A 470 21.66 17.64 -1.49
C VAL A 470 21.26 16.56 -2.47
N ARG A 471 21.02 15.35 -1.97
CA ARG A 471 20.42 14.27 -2.76
C ARG A 471 19.16 13.77 -2.09
N GLY A 472 18.24 13.25 -2.89
CA GLY A 472 17.14 12.46 -2.39
C GLY A 472 17.62 11.12 -1.87
N LEU A 473 17.42 10.88 -0.58
CA LEU A 473 17.56 9.57 0.01
C LEU A 473 16.17 9.14 0.50
N PHE A 474 15.48 8.34 -0.33
CA PHE A 474 14.15 7.79 -0.03
C PHE A 474 13.10 8.86 0.33
N GLY A 475 13.05 9.96 -0.43
CA GLY A 475 12.07 11.04 -0.24
C GLY A 475 12.46 12.07 0.83
N HIS A 476 13.59 11.88 1.52
CA HIS A 476 14.15 12.85 2.46
C HIS A 476 15.43 13.47 1.91
N PRO A 477 15.68 14.77 2.16
CA PRO A 477 16.92 15.41 1.74
C PRO A 477 18.08 14.95 2.62
N GLN A 478 19.15 14.46 1.98
CA GLN A 478 20.43 14.19 2.62
C GLN A 478 21.50 15.10 2.01
N VAL A 479 22.19 15.84 2.87
CA VAL A 479 23.37 16.61 2.46
C VAL A 479 24.55 15.64 2.37
N PHE A 480 25.21 15.55 1.20
CA PHE A 480 26.35 14.65 1.00
C PHE A 480 27.65 15.37 0.63
N HIS A 481 27.62 16.70 0.49
CA HIS A 481 28.79 17.53 0.28
C HIS A 481 28.57 18.96 0.76
N VAL A 482 29.59 19.52 1.41
CA VAL A 482 29.65 20.92 1.85
C VAL A 482 31.04 21.48 1.52
N ASP A 483 31.09 22.70 0.98
CA ASP A 483 32.32 23.41 0.60
C ASP A 483 32.14 24.91 0.82
N SER A 484 32.95 25.52 1.68
CA SER A 484 33.02 26.99 1.85
C SER A 484 34.33 27.59 1.34
N GLN A 485 34.95 26.92 0.36
CA GLN A 485 36.22 27.23 -0.31
C GLN A 485 37.48 26.77 0.44
N TYR A 486 37.35 25.81 1.38
CA TYR A 486 38.46 25.15 2.07
C TYR A 486 39.47 26.15 2.65
N LYS A 487 40.75 26.04 2.27
CA LYS A 487 41.84 26.93 2.71
C LYS A 487 41.63 28.39 2.33
N ASN A 488 40.77 28.68 1.35
CA ASN A 488 40.44 30.03 0.90
C ASN A 488 39.18 30.60 1.59
N SER A 489 38.55 29.81 2.45
CA SER A 489 37.36 30.20 3.18
C SER A 489 37.59 31.47 4.00
N VAL A 490 36.57 32.32 4.02
CA VAL A 490 36.57 33.55 4.84
C VAL A 490 36.78 33.20 6.31
N TRP A 491 36.32 32.03 6.73
CA TRP A 491 36.48 31.52 8.08
C TRP A 491 37.92 31.26 8.48
N VAL A 492 38.83 30.94 7.55
CA VAL A 492 40.26 30.76 7.88
C VAL A 492 40.83 32.06 8.45
N LYS A 493 40.49 33.20 7.85
CA LYS A 493 41.02 34.53 8.22
C LYS A 493 40.16 35.28 9.23
N ARG A 494 38.92 34.85 9.47
CA ARG A 494 38.00 35.48 10.43
C ARG A 494 38.52 35.30 11.86
N VAL A 495 38.61 36.41 12.59
CA VAL A 495 38.99 36.45 14.02
C VAL A 495 37.70 36.63 14.83
N ILE A 496 37.46 35.72 15.78
CA ILE A 496 36.30 35.71 16.69
C ILE A 496 36.78 35.38 18.10
#